data_AF-A0A7W5F6C6-F1
#
_entry.id   AF-A0A7W5F6C6-F1
#
_cell.length_a   1.000
_cell.length_b   1.000
_cell.length_c   1.000
_cell.angle_alpha   90.00
_cell.angle_beta   90.00
_cell.angle_gamma   90.00
#
_symmetry.space_group_name_H-M   'P 1'
#
loop_
_entity.id
_entity.type
_entity.pdbx_description
1 polymer ?
#
loop_
_entity_poly.entity_id
_entity_poly.type
_entity_poly.pdbx_seq_one_letter_code
_entity_poly.pdbx_strand_id
1 'polypeptide(L)' 'MVFKLVESAQARWRAVNAPHLVALVRAGARFERGLLVERPEAHAA' A
#
# COMPACT_ATOMS: atom_id res chain seq x y z
N MET A 1 -8.89 -4.49 -27.38
CA MET A 1 -9.66 -4.19 -26.15
C MET A 1 -8.81 -3.98 -24.89
N VAL A 2 -7.52 -4.35 -24.86
CA VAL A 2 -6.61 -4.07 -23.72
C VAL A 2 -6.42 -2.57 -23.44
N PHE A 3 -6.27 -1.75 -24.48
CA PHE A 3 -6.01 -0.30 -24.34
C PHE A 3 -7.06 0.43 -23.48
N LYS A 4 -8.35 0.11 -23.66
CA LYS A 4 -9.44 0.75 -22.90
C LYS A 4 -9.50 0.32 -21.43
N LEU A 5 -9.08 -0.92 -21.14
CA LEU A 5 -8.96 -1.40 -19.77
C LEU A 5 -7.81 -0.68 -19.04
N VAL A 6 -6.68 -0.47 -19.73
CA VAL A 6 -5.53 0.26 -19.18
C VAL A 6 -5.84 1.74 -18.97
N GLU A 7 -6.48 2.44 -19.91
CA GLU A 7 -6.91 3.84 -19.73
C GLU A 7 -7.86 4.01 -18.54
N SER A 8 -8.85 3.11 -18.42
CA SER A 8 -9.84 3.16 -17.32
C SER A 8 -9.21 2.87 -15.96
N ALA A 9 -8.17 2.04 -15.92
CA ALA A 9 -7.38 1.81 -14.71
C ALA A 9 -6.52 3.03 -14.37
N GLN A 10 -5.88 3.67 -15.37
CA GLN A 10 -5.03 4.84 -15.17
C GLN A 10 -5.77 6.01 -14.48
N ALA A 11 -6.99 6.32 -14.93
CA ALA A 11 -7.79 7.40 -14.33
C ALA A 11 -8.22 7.12 -12.89
N ARG A 12 -8.17 5.84 -12.45
CA ARG A 12 -8.61 5.39 -11.14
C ARG A 12 -7.45 5.07 -10.19
N TRP A 13 -6.21 5.06 -10.69
CA TRP A 13 -5.02 4.87 -9.87
C TRP A 13 -4.59 6.22 -9.30
N ARG A 14 -4.83 6.44 -8.01
CA ARG A 14 -4.11 7.47 -7.27
C ARG A 14 -2.73 6.92 -6.93
N ALA A 15 -1.69 7.55 -7.45
CA ALA A 15 -0.35 7.36 -6.92
C ALA A 15 -0.42 7.53 -5.39
N VAL A 16 0.19 6.60 -4.65
CA VAL A 16 0.32 6.72 -3.20
C VAL A 16 1.20 7.94 -2.95
N ASN A 17 0.58 9.11 -2.80
CA ASN A 17 1.26 10.40 -2.68
C ASN A 17 1.80 10.63 -1.25
N ALA A 18 2.27 9.55 -0.63
CA ALA A 18 2.75 9.49 0.74
C ALA A 18 4.09 8.74 0.75
N PRO A 19 5.20 9.42 0.41
CA PRO A 19 6.53 8.81 0.37
C PRO A 19 6.93 8.14 1.68
N HIS A 20 6.44 8.65 2.82
CA HIS A 20 6.63 8.04 4.13
C HIS A 20 5.94 6.67 4.27
N LEU A 21 4.74 6.49 3.70
CA LEU A 21 4.07 5.19 3.66
C LEU A 21 4.80 4.22 2.72
N VAL A 22 5.38 4.72 1.62
CA VAL A 22 6.19 3.89 0.71
C VAL A 22 7.41 3.31 1.41
N ALA A 23 8.07 4.07 2.29
CA ALA A 23 9.17 3.55 3.10
C ALA A 23 8.73 2.41 4.02
N LEU A 24 7.56 2.55 4.67
CA LEU A 24 6.98 1.51 5.54
C LEU A 24 6.60 0.25 4.75
N VAL A 25 5.98 0.39 3.57
CA VAL A 25 5.67 -0.75 2.69
C VAL A 25 6.94 -1.46 2.23
N ARG A 26 7.98 -0.71 1.85
CA ARG A 26 9.29 -1.29 1.49
C ARG A 26 9.96 -2.03 2.65
N ALA A 27 9.74 -1.57 3.88
CA ALA A 27 10.21 -2.24 5.09
C ALA A 27 9.36 -3.48 5.47
N GLY A 28 8.31 -3.81 4.71
CA GLY A 28 7.45 -4.97 4.97
C GLY A 28 6.34 -4.73 5.99
N ALA A 29 6.01 -3.47 6.28
CA ALA A 29 4.90 -3.14 7.17
C ALA A 29 3.55 -3.57 6.57
N ARG A 30 2.66 -4.09 7.41
CA ARG A 30 1.33 -4.54 6.98
C ARG A 30 0.34 -3.38 6.99
N PHE A 31 -0.40 -3.22 5.90
CA PHE A 31 -1.49 -2.26 5.81
C PHE A 31 -2.81 -2.99 5.57
N GLU A 32 -3.86 -2.60 6.28
CA GLU A 32 -5.23 -3.04 6.04
C GLU A 32 -6.09 -1.82 5.74
N ARG A 33 -6.72 -1.80 4.55
CA ARG A 33 -7.57 -0.68 4.08
C ARG A 33 -6.88 0.70 4.14
N GLY A 34 -5.55 0.72 4.00
CA GLY A 34 -4.74 1.94 4.05
C GLY A 34 -4.31 2.38 5.46
N LEU A 35 -4.63 1.61 6.50
CA LEU A 35 -4.18 1.83 7.86
C LEU A 35 -3.00 0.91 8.18
N LEU A 36 -1.96 1.45 8.81
CA LEU A 36 -0.83 0.67 9.29
C LEU A 36 -1.30 -0.24 10.42
N VAL A 37 -1.04 -1.55 10.30
CA VAL A 37 -1.33 -2.54 11.34
C VAL A 37 -0.02 -2.89 12.03
N GLU A 38 0.13 -2.44 13.27
CA GLU A 38 1.25 -2.85 14.12
C GLU A 38 1.11 -4.34 14.46
N ARG A 39 2.22 -5.07 14.39
CA ARG A 39 2.26 -6.45 14.87
C ARG A 39 2.30 -6.40 16.40
N PRO A 40 1.45 -7.15 17.13
CA PRO A 40 1.69 -7.35 18.55
C PRO A 40 3.09 -7.95 18.71
N GLU A 41 3.98 -7.22 19.39
CA GLU A 41 5.31 -7.72 19.70
C GLU A 41 5.15 -9.07 20.39
N ALA A 42 5.68 -10.14 19.78
CA ALA A 42 5.85 -11.38 20.51
C ALA A 42 6.88 -11.06 21.60
N HIS A 43 6.38 -10.81 22.81
CA HIS A 43 7.19 -10.65 24.00
C HIS A 43 7.99 -11.95 24.13
N ALA A 44 9.25 -11.93 23.72
CA ALA A 44 10.17 -13.02 23.98
C ALA A 44 10.40 -13.02 25.49
N ALA A 45 9.98 -14.11 26.14
CA ALA A 45 10.14 -14.36 27.56
C ALA A 45 11.61 -14.48 27.97
#